data_AF-A0A674CL67-F1
#
_entry.id   AF-A0A674CL67-F1
#
_cell.length_a   1.000
_cell.length_b   1.000
_cell.length_c   1.000
_cell.angle_alpha   90.00
_cell.angle_beta   90.00
_cell.angle_gamma   90.00
#
_symmetry.space_group_name_H-M   'P 1'
#
loop_
_entity.id
_entity.type
_entity.pdbx_description
1 polymer ?
#
loop_
_entity_poly.entity_id
_entity_poly.type
_entity_poly.pdbx_seq_one_letter_code
_entity_poly.pdbx_strand_id
1 'polypeptide(L)'
;MESIFALILLCVTGTHVSSSPGPLEDVVIDRYDIPRVCPREVQTGDFVRYHYNGTFTDGKKFDSSHERGAPFSGQVGLGRLITGLDRGVQGMCVNERRKVTVPPHLAYGSIGSYIPVAHNEFPTYKVQTRTLSKPESCKRLVEATDFIRYHYNGTLLNGVPFDSSHSRNGTYDTYVGMGYLIKGMDEGLIGMCVGETRTIIIPPFLAYEEKGYGTAIPSQATLVFEVFMIDLFNPKDDIAVVVKEVPKTCTRKTVVGDYIRYHYNGTFQDGSGFDTSYQRNSTYNTYIGMGYVIQGMDKALQGLCIGEKRRVILPPHMAYGEKGTGDLIPGSAVLIFDIHVIDFHNPKDLIEIKVTSKPKKCNLTSEVDDLIQYRYNCSLMDGTLLYSSDHYENAPITTLGANKVIEGLDEGLRGMCVGEKRVVIVPPHLGHGENGAKGVPSSAVLHFELELLDLQKGVPDGYMFVWLGDSPDPLFPAMDLNKDLSVPLEEFTAFINLQVAEGTGRLRPGMDADGIIKDMFNNQDRNTDGKIVAEELKLKVEEDSDRARHEEL
;
A
#
# COMPACT_ATOMS: atom_id res chain seq x y z
N MET A 1 -88.54 23.25 -66.72
CA MET A 1 -89.06 24.40 -65.95
C MET A 1 -87.85 25.04 -65.30
N GLU A 2 -87.08 25.85 -66.03
CA GLU A 2 -87.35 27.28 -66.27
C GLU A 2 -87.81 28.02 -65.01
N SER A 3 -86.95 28.88 -64.45
CA SER A 3 -87.11 30.30 -64.72
C SER A 3 -85.87 31.11 -64.33
N ILE A 4 -85.54 32.00 -65.25
CA ILE A 4 -84.54 33.06 -65.30
C ILE A 4 -84.85 34.13 -64.24
N PHE A 5 -83.84 34.76 -63.62
CA PHE A 5 -83.95 36.20 -63.30
C PHE A 5 -82.61 36.95 -63.32
N ALA A 6 -82.69 38.05 -64.05
CA ALA A 6 -81.76 39.09 -64.46
C ALA A 6 -80.62 39.55 -63.53
N LEU A 7 -79.53 39.87 -64.22
CA LEU A 7 -78.37 40.68 -63.87
C LEU A 7 -78.78 42.15 -63.59
N ILE A 8 -78.42 42.70 -62.44
CA ILE A 8 -78.34 44.16 -62.22
C ILE A 8 -76.93 44.49 -61.75
N LEU A 9 -76.22 45.20 -62.62
CA LEU A 9 -74.88 45.74 -62.41
C LEU A 9 -75.03 47.10 -61.69
N LEU A 10 -74.59 47.20 -60.43
CA LEU A 10 -74.37 48.47 -59.76
C LEU A 10 -72.90 48.56 -59.33
N CYS A 11 -72.13 49.40 -60.03
CA CYS A 11 -70.79 49.81 -59.64
C CYS A 11 -70.86 50.61 -58.33
N VAL A 12 -70.35 50.04 -57.25
CA VAL A 12 -69.94 50.80 -56.05
C VAL A 12 -68.43 50.68 -55.95
N THR A 13 -67.76 51.83 -56.03
CA THR A 13 -66.31 51.98 -55.93
C THR A 13 -65.83 51.50 -54.56
N GLY A 14 -65.21 50.33 -54.52
CA GLY A 14 -64.46 49.86 -53.36
C GLY A 14 -63.13 50.61 -53.26
N THR A 15 -62.91 51.30 -52.14
CA THR A 15 -61.55 51.62 -51.71
C THR A 15 -60.88 50.34 -51.26
N HIS A 16 -60.11 49.73 -52.16
CA HIS A 16 -59.19 48.66 -51.80
C HIS A 16 -58.09 49.25 -50.90
N VAL A 17 -58.18 49.02 -49.58
CA VAL A 17 -56.99 49.04 -48.74
C VAL A 17 -56.21 47.78 -49.06
N SER A 18 -55.18 47.94 -49.91
CA SER A 18 -54.17 46.92 -50.14
C SER A 18 -53.28 46.81 -48.90
N SER A 19 -53.67 46.01 -47.92
CA SER A 19 -52.75 45.56 -46.88
C SER A 19 -51.90 44.43 -47.46
N SER A 20 -50.74 44.77 -47.99
CA SER A 20 -49.69 43.79 -48.27
C SER A 20 -49.32 43.10 -46.95
N PRO A 21 -49.28 41.75 -46.86
CA PRO A 21 -48.71 41.10 -45.71
C PRO A 21 -47.19 41.32 -45.77
N GLY A 22 -46.72 42.33 -45.05
CA GLY A 22 -45.30 42.40 -44.70
C GLY A 22 -44.88 41.13 -43.96
N PRO A 23 -43.58 40.81 -43.90
CA PRO A 23 -43.10 39.68 -43.12
C PRO A 23 -43.64 39.79 -41.70
N LEU A 24 -44.27 38.72 -41.20
CA LEU A 24 -44.78 38.67 -39.83
C LEU A 24 -43.63 39.01 -38.87
N GLU A 25 -43.80 40.04 -38.06
CA GLU A 25 -42.81 40.45 -37.05
C GLU A 25 -42.56 39.29 -36.07
N ASP A 26 -41.30 39.00 -35.75
CA ASP A 26 -40.95 38.01 -34.73
C ASP A 26 -40.78 38.69 -33.36
N VAL A 27 -40.55 37.88 -32.33
CA VAL A 27 -40.27 38.37 -30.96
C VAL A 27 -39.00 39.22 -30.94
N VAL A 28 -39.07 40.40 -30.33
CA VAL A 28 -37.88 41.24 -30.08
C VAL A 28 -37.40 41.00 -28.66
N ILE A 29 -36.13 40.62 -28.52
CA ILE A 29 -35.49 40.31 -27.23
C ILE A 29 -34.44 41.38 -26.92
N ASP A 30 -34.74 42.24 -25.94
CA ASP A 30 -33.80 43.22 -25.43
C ASP A 30 -33.20 42.72 -24.11
N ARG A 31 -31.98 42.18 -24.18
CA ARG A 31 -31.23 41.77 -22.98
C ARG A 31 -30.53 42.98 -22.38
N TYR A 32 -30.87 43.34 -21.14
CA TYR A 32 -30.31 44.54 -20.49
C TYR A 32 -29.59 44.27 -19.17
N ASP A 33 -29.79 43.10 -18.57
CA ASP A 33 -29.08 42.68 -17.36
C ASP A 33 -28.68 41.21 -17.52
N ILE A 34 -27.48 41.00 -18.09
CA ILE A 34 -26.92 39.67 -18.32
C ILE A 34 -25.92 39.37 -17.19
N PRO A 35 -26.15 38.30 -16.40
CA PRO A 35 -25.23 37.88 -15.36
C PRO A 35 -23.86 37.56 -15.93
N ARG A 36 -22.80 37.94 -15.22
CA ARG A 36 -21.40 37.65 -15.63
C ARG A 36 -21.12 36.16 -15.72
N VAL A 37 -21.86 35.34 -14.97
CA VAL A 37 -21.76 33.88 -14.96
C VAL A 37 -23.08 33.33 -15.44
N CYS A 38 -23.04 32.63 -16.58
CA CYS A 38 -24.16 31.89 -17.12
C CYS A 38 -23.78 30.41 -17.21
N PRO A 39 -23.96 29.64 -16.13
CA PRO A 39 -23.55 28.23 -16.12
C PRO A 39 -24.29 27.42 -17.19
N ARG A 40 -25.51 27.84 -17.50
CA ARG A 40 -26.39 27.23 -18.49
C ARG A 40 -27.43 28.25 -18.97
N GLU A 41 -27.67 28.26 -20.28
CA GLU A 41 -28.79 28.96 -20.89
C GLU A 41 -30.03 28.06 -20.98
N VAL A 42 -31.22 28.66 -20.89
CA VAL A 42 -32.51 27.97 -21.08
C VAL A 42 -32.59 27.35 -22.48
N GLN A 43 -32.89 26.04 -22.52
CA GLN A 43 -33.09 25.25 -23.75
C GLN A 43 -34.54 24.76 -23.90
N THR A 44 -34.90 24.29 -25.10
CA THR A 44 -36.25 23.80 -25.47
C THR A 44 -36.71 22.59 -24.66
N GLY A 45 -37.59 22.86 -23.69
CA GLY A 45 -38.26 21.96 -22.74
C GLY A 45 -37.81 22.13 -21.28
N ASP A 46 -36.94 23.11 -20.99
CA ASP A 46 -36.44 23.37 -19.65
C ASP A 46 -37.57 23.89 -18.77
N PHE A 47 -37.63 23.39 -17.53
CA PHE A 47 -38.47 24.01 -16.51
C PHE A 47 -37.80 25.28 -16.02
N VAL A 48 -38.45 26.41 -16.28
CA VAL A 48 -38.00 27.72 -15.82
C VAL A 48 -38.93 28.23 -14.72
N ARG A 49 -38.33 28.97 -13.80
CA ARG A 49 -39.05 29.74 -12.79
C ARG A 49 -38.60 31.18 -12.89
N TYR A 50 -39.52 32.08 -13.24
CA TYR A 50 -39.21 33.49 -13.40
C TYR A 50 -40.31 34.39 -12.88
N HIS A 51 -39.91 35.59 -12.48
CA HIS A 51 -40.84 36.68 -12.31
C HIS A 51 -40.94 37.51 -13.59
N TYR A 52 -42.15 37.96 -13.91
CA TYR A 52 -42.44 38.89 -14.98
C TYR A 52 -43.40 39.99 -14.52
N ASN A 53 -43.41 41.06 -15.29
CA ASN A 53 -44.38 42.15 -15.27
C ASN A 53 -44.83 42.40 -16.72
N GLY A 54 -46.08 42.07 -17.03
CA GLY A 54 -46.66 42.17 -18.37
C GLY A 54 -47.35 43.52 -18.56
N THR A 55 -46.89 44.29 -19.54
CA THR A 55 -47.44 45.60 -19.91
C THR A 55 -47.72 45.67 -21.40
N PHE A 56 -48.74 46.44 -21.79
CA PHE A 56 -48.94 46.87 -23.17
C PHE A 56 -47.88 47.91 -23.58
N THR A 57 -47.81 48.25 -24.87
CA THR A 57 -46.88 49.25 -25.40
C THR A 57 -47.14 50.66 -24.89
N ASP A 58 -48.36 50.94 -24.42
CA ASP A 58 -48.75 52.19 -23.75
C ASP A 58 -48.34 52.25 -22.26
N GLY A 59 -47.70 51.19 -21.75
CA GLY A 59 -47.25 51.06 -20.37
C GLY A 59 -48.32 50.55 -19.40
N LYS A 60 -49.57 50.34 -19.84
CA LYS A 60 -50.62 49.78 -18.99
C LYS A 60 -50.31 48.33 -18.67
N LYS A 61 -50.24 48.01 -17.37
CA LYS A 61 -50.02 46.65 -16.88
C LYS A 61 -51.27 45.79 -17.06
N PHE A 62 -51.10 44.57 -17.55
CA PHE A 62 -52.17 43.58 -17.63
C PHE A 62 -51.97 42.40 -16.67
N ASP A 63 -50.73 42.09 -16.30
CA ASP A 63 -50.45 41.01 -15.37
C ASP A 63 -49.07 41.13 -14.70
N SER A 64 -48.90 40.61 -13.49
CA SER A 64 -47.63 40.60 -12.77
C SER A 64 -47.51 39.45 -11.79
N SER A 65 -46.48 38.63 -11.97
CA SER A 65 -46.15 37.56 -11.02
C SER A 65 -45.69 38.09 -9.66
N HIS A 66 -45.12 39.30 -9.60
CA HIS A 66 -44.70 39.91 -8.35
C HIS A 66 -45.90 40.29 -7.48
N GLU A 67 -46.99 40.75 -8.10
CA GLU A 67 -48.22 41.14 -7.38
C GLU A 67 -48.96 39.91 -6.83
N ARG A 68 -48.86 38.77 -7.51
CA ARG A 68 -49.38 37.49 -7.01
C ARG A 68 -48.53 36.86 -5.90
N GLY A 69 -47.35 37.42 -5.61
CA GLY A 69 -46.41 36.87 -4.63
C GLY A 69 -45.79 35.52 -5.02
N ALA A 70 -46.05 35.02 -6.24
CA ALA A 70 -45.55 33.74 -6.71
C ALA A 70 -45.02 33.87 -8.15
N PRO A 71 -43.78 33.42 -8.42
CA PRO A 71 -43.23 33.39 -9.76
C PRO A 71 -43.98 32.39 -10.62
N PHE A 72 -43.90 32.58 -11.94
CA PHE A 72 -44.42 31.63 -12.89
C PHE A 72 -43.43 30.49 -13.07
N SER A 73 -43.95 29.27 -13.20
CA SER A 73 -43.17 28.06 -13.49
C SER A 73 -43.77 27.33 -14.68
N GLY A 74 -42.95 26.90 -15.62
CA GLY A 74 -43.41 26.18 -16.80
C GLY A 74 -42.26 25.65 -17.67
N GLN A 75 -42.59 24.76 -18.60
CA GLN A 75 -41.63 24.28 -19.60
C GLN A 75 -41.58 25.23 -20.80
N VAL A 76 -40.38 25.58 -21.23
CA VAL A 76 -40.16 26.51 -22.35
C VAL A 76 -40.07 25.76 -23.67
N GLY A 77 -40.66 26.29 -24.75
CA GLY A 77 -40.40 25.81 -26.11
C GLY A 77 -41.19 24.55 -26.52
N LEU A 78 -42.21 24.18 -25.74
CA LEU A 78 -43.09 23.03 -26.01
C LEU A 78 -44.54 23.44 -26.29
N GLY A 79 -44.78 24.72 -26.58
CA GLY A 79 -46.11 25.26 -26.86
C GLY A 79 -47.01 25.39 -25.64
N ARG A 80 -46.44 25.33 -24.43
CA ARG A 80 -47.16 25.44 -23.14
C ARG A 80 -47.23 26.88 -22.62
N LEU A 81 -46.46 27.79 -23.23
CA LEU A 81 -46.57 29.24 -23.04
C LEU A 81 -47.18 29.87 -24.29
N ILE A 82 -47.47 31.18 -24.25
CA ILE A 82 -47.67 31.93 -25.50
C ILE A 82 -46.41 31.80 -26.35
N THR A 83 -46.58 31.58 -27.66
CA THR A 83 -45.48 31.28 -28.59
C THR A 83 -44.32 32.28 -28.48
N GLY A 84 -44.64 33.56 -28.28
CA GLY A 84 -43.62 34.59 -28.15
C GLY A 84 -42.84 34.56 -26.84
N LEU A 85 -43.44 34.07 -25.75
CA LEU A 85 -42.76 33.88 -24.48
C LEU A 85 -41.93 32.59 -24.49
N ASP A 86 -42.45 31.54 -25.13
CA ASP A 86 -41.69 30.31 -25.42
C ASP A 86 -40.38 30.62 -26.16
N ARG A 87 -40.42 31.51 -27.16
CA ARG A 87 -39.21 31.98 -27.88
C ARG A 87 -38.39 32.98 -27.05
N GLY A 88 -39.04 33.91 -26.35
CA GLY A 88 -38.37 34.99 -25.64
C GLY A 88 -37.54 34.57 -24.43
N VAL A 89 -37.93 33.47 -23.78
CA VAL A 89 -37.24 32.92 -22.60
C VAL A 89 -36.09 31.97 -22.99
N GLN A 90 -36.09 31.43 -24.20
CA GLN A 90 -34.96 30.63 -24.68
C GLN A 90 -33.66 31.44 -24.70
N GLY A 91 -32.55 30.78 -24.35
CA GLY A 91 -31.26 31.44 -24.24
C GLY A 91 -31.14 32.37 -23.03
N MET A 92 -32.05 32.32 -22.05
CA MET A 92 -31.93 33.07 -20.78
C MET A 92 -30.91 32.43 -19.85
N CYS A 93 -30.11 33.25 -19.19
CA CYS A 93 -29.30 32.86 -18.05
C CYS A 93 -30.07 33.03 -16.74
N VAL A 94 -29.77 32.23 -15.72
CA VAL A 94 -30.37 32.43 -14.39
C VAL A 94 -29.96 33.77 -13.80
N ASN A 95 -30.93 34.49 -13.24
CA ASN A 95 -30.84 35.88 -12.79
C ASN A 95 -30.72 36.92 -13.91
N GLU A 96 -30.84 36.52 -15.18
CA GLU A 96 -30.93 37.48 -16.29
C GLU A 96 -32.27 38.23 -16.26
N ARG A 97 -32.21 39.53 -16.62
CA ARG A 97 -33.41 40.32 -16.92
C ARG A 97 -33.36 40.76 -18.38
N ARG A 98 -34.46 40.52 -19.07
CA ARG A 98 -34.67 40.93 -20.46
C ARG A 98 -36.10 41.42 -20.65
N LYS A 99 -36.28 42.28 -21.65
CA LYS A 99 -37.58 42.66 -22.15
C LYS A 99 -37.88 41.82 -23.38
N VAL A 100 -39.04 41.17 -23.37
CA VAL A 100 -39.54 40.37 -24.49
C VAL A 100 -40.73 41.09 -25.07
N THR A 101 -40.59 41.64 -26.27
CA THR A 101 -41.68 42.31 -26.99
C THR A 101 -42.33 41.29 -27.92
N VAL A 102 -43.55 40.89 -27.59
CA VAL A 102 -44.29 39.84 -28.31
C VAL A 102 -45.35 40.48 -29.20
N PRO A 103 -45.30 40.29 -30.53
CA PRO A 103 -46.33 40.79 -31.42
C PRO A 103 -47.66 40.03 -31.20
N PRO A 104 -48.83 40.64 -31.48
CA PRO A 104 -50.13 40.06 -31.13
C PRO A 104 -50.35 38.62 -31.61
N HIS A 105 -49.88 38.28 -32.81
CA HIS A 105 -50.04 36.95 -33.39
C HIS A 105 -49.18 35.85 -32.73
N LEU A 106 -48.16 36.22 -31.95
CA LEU A 106 -47.36 35.30 -31.11
C LEU A 106 -47.76 35.36 -29.63
N ALA A 107 -48.70 36.23 -29.26
CA ALA A 107 -49.28 36.34 -27.92
C ALA A 107 -50.68 35.71 -27.87
N TYR A 108 -51.73 36.54 -27.82
CA TYR A 108 -53.13 36.11 -27.67
C TYR A 108 -53.97 36.31 -28.96
N GLY A 109 -53.32 36.62 -30.08
CA GLY A 109 -53.96 36.93 -31.36
C GLY A 109 -54.76 38.23 -31.35
N SER A 110 -55.41 38.54 -32.47
CA SER A 110 -56.24 39.74 -32.65
C SER A 110 -57.51 39.76 -31.78
N ILE A 111 -57.85 38.63 -31.16
CA ILE A 111 -59.10 38.38 -30.41
C ILE A 111 -58.84 38.21 -28.90
N GLY A 112 -57.58 38.04 -28.47
CA GLY A 112 -57.22 38.03 -27.04
C GLY A 112 -57.45 36.70 -26.31
N SER A 113 -57.37 35.55 -26.99
CA SER A 113 -57.50 34.22 -26.35
C SER A 113 -56.37 33.27 -26.72
N TYR A 114 -55.88 32.53 -25.72
CA TYR A 114 -54.83 31.52 -25.85
C TYR A 114 -55.36 30.28 -26.58
N ILE A 115 -54.69 29.87 -27.66
CA ILE A 115 -54.97 28.60 -28.36
C ILE A 115 -53.75 27.69 -28.16
N PRO A 116 -53.82 26.64 -27.33
CA PRO A 116 -52.71 25.71 -27.16
C PRO A 116 -52.50 24.85 -28.41
N VAL A 117 -51.24 24.67 -28.82
CA VAL A 117 -50.84 23.77 -29.90
C VAL A 117 -50.59 22.37 -29.32
N ALA A 118 -51.05 21.33 -30.03
CA ALA A 118 -51.04 19.94 -29.59
C ALA A 118 -49.61 19.39 -29.34
N HIS A 119 -49.51 18.53 -28.32
CA HIS A 119 -48.30 17.87 -27.85
C HIS A 119 -47.59 17.02 -28.91
N ASN A 120 -46.33 17.35 -29.19
CA ASN A 120 -45.35 16.43 -29.76
C ASN A 120 -44.36 15.99 -28.67
N GLU A 121 -43.86 14.77 -28.82
CA GLU A 121 -42.98 14.04 -27.89
C GLU A 121 -41.83 14.89 -27.33
N PHE A 122 -41.65 14.80 -26.00
CA PHE A 122 -40.75 15.61 -25.21
C PHE A 122 -39.28 15.18 -25.39
N PRO A 123 -38.32 16.12 -25.55
CA PRO A 123 -36.91 15.79 -25.39
C PRO A 123 -36.63 15.39 -23.94
N THR A 124 -36.12 14.18 -23.74
CA THR A 124 -35.72 13.66 -22.41
C THR A 124 -34.50 14.43 -21.91
N TYR A 125 -34.71 15.32 -20.96
CA TYR A 125 -33.65 16.05 -20.29
C TYR A 125 -32.80 15.13 -19.41
N LYS A 126 -31.47 15.27 -19.52
CA LYS A 126 -30.49 14.45 -18.81
C LYS A 126 -29.72 15.29 -17.81
N VAL A 127 -29.11 14.63 -16.83
CA VAL A 127 -28.12 15.24 -15.93
C VAL A 127 -26.99 15.85 -16.76
N GLN A 128 -26.53 17.04 -16.37
CA GLN A 128 -25.35 17.66 -16.98
C GLN A 128 -24.19 17.64 -15.99
N THR A 129 -23.03 17.17 -16.44
CA THR A 129 -21.82 17.09 -15.63
C THR A 129 -20.72 17.93 -16.24
N ARG A 130 -19.97 18.66 -15.40
CA ARG A 130 -18.77 19.40 -15.79
C ARG A 130 -17.65 19.10 -14.80
N THR A 131 -16.62 18.40 -15.24
CA THR A 131 -15.41 18.18 -14.43
C THR A 131 -14.66 19.49 -14.25
N LEU A 132 -14.38 19.86 -12.99
CA LEU A 132 -13.64 21.06 -12.62
C LEU A 132 -12.14 20.75 -12.49
N SER A 133 -11.82 19.63 -11.87
CA SER A 133 -10.46 19.12 -11.72
C SER A 133 -10.48 17.60 -11.78
N LYS A 134 -9.44 17.01 -12.36
CA LYS A 134 -9.26 15.56 -12.43
C LYS A 134 -7.79 15.23 -12.15
N PRO A 135 -7.50 14.24 -11.29
CA PRO A 135 -6.12 13.87 -11.01
C PRO A 135 -5.49 13.21 -12.24
N GLU A 136 -4.15 13.28 -12.32
CA GLU A 136 -3.37 12.69 -13.42
C GLU A 136 -3.61 11.19 -13.54
N SER A 137 -3.76 10.50 -12.41
CA SER A 137 -3.98 9.05 -12.35
C SER A 137 -5.43 8.75 -11.96
N CYS A 138 -6.29 8.59 -12.96
CA CYS A 138 -7.69 8.18 -12.80
C CYS A 138 -7.89 6.74 -13.29
N LYS A 139 -7.50 5.76 -12.47
CA LYS A 139 -7.42 4.34 -12.89
C LYS A 139 -8.75 3.60 -12.81
N ARG A 140 -9.59 3.94 -11.84
CA ARG A 140 -10.91 3.35 -11.61
C ARG A 140 -11.94 4.46 -11.67
N LEU A 141 -13.03 4.19 -12.38
CA LEU A 141 -14.18 5.08 -12.46
C LEU A 141 -15.32 4.50 -11.60
N VAL A 142 -16.15 5.37 -11.05
CA VAL A 142 -17.36 4.99 -10.33
C VAL A 142 -18.31 4.25 -11.27
N GLU A 143 -18.71 3.05 -10.87
CA GLU A 143 -19.73 2.24 -11.53
C GLU A 143 -20.94 2.02 -10.61
N ALA A 144 -22.04 1.53 -11.18
CA ALA A 144 -23.20 1.17 -10.38
C ALA A 144 -22.81 0.04 -9.39
N THR A 145 -23.38 0.07 -8.19
CA THR A 145 -23.07 -0.78 -7.03
C THR A 145 -21.78 -0.47 -6.28
N ASP A 146 -20.97 0.48 -6.74
CA ASP A 146 -19.82 0.93 -5.98
C ASP A 146 -20.26 1.73 -4.75
N PHE A 147 -19.51 1.55 -3.65
CA PHE A 147 -19.56 2.40 -2.49
C PHE A 147 -18.61 3.57 -2.70
N ILE A 148 -19.10 4.78 -2.41
CA ILE A 148 -18.32 6.01 -2.52
C ILE A 148 -18.36 6.80 -1.23
N ARG A 149 -17.29 7.55 -0.99
CA ARG A 149 -17.25 8.64 -0.01
C ARG A 149 -16.89 9.91 -0.73
N TYR A 150 -17.70 10.96 -0.53
CA TYR A 150 -17.46 12.24 -1.19
C TYR A 150 -17.88 13.41 -0.32
N HIS A 151 -17.29 14.56 -0.59
CA HIS A 151 -17.80 15.84 -0.12
C HIS A 151 -18.65 16.51 -1.20
N TYR A 152 -19.65 17.27 -0.78
CA TYR A 152 -20.45 18.07 -1.69
C TYR A 152 -20.88 19.41 -1.10
N ASN A 153 -21.11 20.36 -2.01
CA ASN A 153 -21.86 21.58 -1.77
C ASN A 153 -23.07 21.64 -2.71
N GLY A 154 -24.26 21.72 -2.13
CA GLY A 154 -25.54 21.79 -2.84
C GLY A 154 -26.06 23.22 -2.91
N THR A 155 -26.31 23.69 -4.13
CA THR A 155 -26.87 25.02 -4.40
C THR A 155 -28.05 24.93 -5.37
N LEU A 156 -28.98 25.87 -5.27
CA LEU A 156 -29.95 26.11 -6.33
C LEU A 156 -29.24 26.71 -7.55
N LEU A 157 -29.84 26.63 -8.74
CA LEU A 157 -29.25 27.17 -9.98
C LEU A 157 -28.91 28.68 -9.91
N ASN A 158 -29.54 29.43 -9.00
CA ASN A 158 -29.24 30.84 -8.73
C ASN A 158 -28.05 31.07 -7.76
N GLY A 159 -27.40 30.01 -7.29
CA GLY A 159 -26.26 30.04 -6.38
C GLY A 159 -26.62 30.01 -4.88
N VAL A 160 -27.90 30.00 -4.51
CA VAL A 160 -28.29 29.94 -3.09
C VAL A 160 -27.96 28.54 -2.53
N PRO A 161 -27.11 28.41 -1.50
CA PRO A 161 -26.79 27.12 -0.89
C PRO A 161 -27.99 26.58 -0.12
N PHE A 162 -28.22 25.27 -0.21
CA PHE A 162 -29.24 24.58 0.59
C PHE A 162 -28.67 23.48 1.48
N ASP A 163 -27.51 22.91 1.14
CA ASP A 163 -26.88 21.85 1.94
C ASP A 163 -25.37 21.71 1.63
N SER A 164 -24.60 21.17 2.57
CA SER A 164 -23.18 20.87 2.39
C SER A 164 -22.73 19.76 3.35
N SER A 165 -21.93 18.81 2.86
CA SER A 165 -21.31 17.79 3.72
C SER A 165 -20.36 18.39 4.75
N HIS A 166 -19.67 19.49 4.40
CA HIS A 166 -18.71 20.14 5.29
C HIS A 166 -19.37 20.74 6.54
N SER A 167 -20.65 21.12 6.45
CA SER A 167 -21.40 21.64 7.60
C SER A 167 -21.57 20.61 8.73
N ARG A 168 -21.45 19.32 8.41
CA ARG A 168 -21.55 18.20 9.35
C ARG A 168 -20.19 17.61 9.74
N ASN A 169 -19.10 18.23 9.29
CA ASN A 169 -17.73 17.74 9.49
C ASN A 169 -17.56 16.26 9.09
N GLY A 170 -18.19 15.85 7.99
CA GLY A 170 -18.18 14.46 7.53
C GLY A 170 -18.37 14.33 6.02
N THR A 171 -18.08 13.15 5.50
CA THR A 171 -18.36 12.76 4.12
C THR A 171 -19.80 12.32 3.96
N TYR A 172 -20.26 12.25 2.72
CA TYR A 172 -21.46 11.51 2.36
C TYR A 172 -21.06 10.15 1.80
N ASP A 173 -21.58 9.10 2.43
CA ASP A 173 -21.15 7.72 2.24
C ASP A 173 -22.35 6.90 1.76
N THR A 174 -22.27 6.34 0.55
CA THR A 174 -23.43 5.67 -0.06
C THR A 174 -23.04 4.76 -1.22
N TYR A 175 -24.01 3.98 -1.69
CA TYR A 175 -23.89 3.18 -2.90
C TYR A 175 -24.50 3.90 -4.11
N VAL A 176 -23.79 3.90 -5.22
CA VAL A 176 -24.23 4.53 -6.48
C VAL A 176 -25.08 3.57 -7.30
N GLY A 177 -26.17 4.07 -7.87
CA GLY A 177 -27.03 3.32 -8.80
C GLY A 177 -27.94 2.28 -8.13
N MET A 178 -28.08 2.35 -6.81
CA MET A 178 -28.98 1.50 -6.02
C MET A 178 -30.26 2.22 -5.58
N GLY A 179 -30.44 3.49 -5.95
CA GLY A 179 -31.62 4.28 -5.61
C GLY A 179 -31.61 4.87 -4.19
N TYR A 180 -30.46 4.90 -3.52
CA TYR A 180 -30.29 5.59 -2.23
C TYR A 180 -30.15 7.11 -2.39
N LEU A 181 -29.81 7.57 -3.59
CA LEU A 181 -29.67 8.97 -3.94
C LEU A 181 -30.87 9.43 -4.79
N ILE A 182 -31.04 10.74 -4.93
CA ILE A 182 -31.88 11.28 -6.00
C ILE A 182 -31.33 10.80 -7.36
N LYS A 183 -32.22 10.46 -8.29
CA LYS A 183 -31.86 9.84 -9.58
C LYS A 183 -30.73 10.57 -10.31
N GLY A 184 -30.75 11.91 -10.27
CA GLY A 184 -29.73 12.70 -10.94
C GLY A 184 -28.35 12.66 -10.30
N MET A 185 -28.25 12.37 -9.00
CA MET A 185 -26.96 12.13 -8.35
C MET A 185 -26.44 10.74 -8.70
N ASP A 186 -27.32 9.72 -8.67
CA ASP A 186 -26.97 8.37 -9.14
C ASP A 186 -26.42 8.40 -10.57
N GLU A 187 -27.03 9.17 -11.49
CA GLU A 187 -26.52 9.35 -12.86
C GLU A 187 -25.25 10.22 -12.93
N GLY A 188 -25.17 11.31 -12.16
CA GLY A 188 -24.08 12.29 -12.27
C GLY A 188 -22.75 11.87 -11.66
N LEU A 189 -22.79 10.96 -10.67
CA LEU A 189 -21.60 10.43 -9.99
C LEU A 189 -20.88 9.35 -10.80
N ILE A 190 -21.60 8.66 -11.69
CA ILE A 190 -21.01 7.64 -12.56
C ILE A 190 -19.88 8.24 -13.39
N GLY A 191 -18.78 7.50 -13.52
CA GLY A 191 -17.61 7.95 -14.28
C GLY A 191 -16.75 8.99 -13.56
N MET A 192 -17.03 9.34 -12.29
CA MET A 192 -16.07 10.07 -11.46
C MET A 192 -14.92 9.16 -11.03
N CYS A 193 -13.79 9.72 -10.60
CA CYS A 193 -12.76 8.98 -9.88
C CYS A 193 -12.29 9.74 -8.64
N VAL A 194 -11.60 9.05 -7.74
CA VAL A 194 -11.05 9.61 -6.50
C VAL A 194 -10.16 10.81 -6.82
N GLY A 195 -10.32 11.90 -6.07
CA GLY A 195 -9.63 13.16 -6.27
C GLY A 195 -10.24 14.05 -7.37
N GLU A 196 -11.25 13.59 -8.11
CA GLU A 196 -11.97 14.42 -9.09
C GLU A 196 -12.94 15.39 -8.38
N THR A 197 -12.93 16.65 -8.80
CA THR A 197 -14.01 17.60 -8.49
C THR A 197 -14.90 17.80 -9.72
N ARG A 198 -16.23 17.64 -9.55
CA ARG A 198 -17.21 17.73 -10.64
C ARG A 198 -18.43 18.54 -10.21
N THR A 199 -18.93 19.38 -11.12
CA THR A 199 -20.26 19.99 -11.00
C THR A 199 -21.30 19.09 -11.66
N ILE A 200 -22.40 18.81 -10.96
CA ILE A 200 -23.55 18.03 -11.42
C ILE A 200 -24.80 18.92 -11.37
N ILE A 201 -25.40 19.20 -12.52
CA ILE A 201 -26.63 19.99 -12.64
C ILE A 201 -27.79 19.03 -12.89
N ILE A 202 -28.71 18.98 -11.93
CA ILE A 202 -29.81 18.01 -11.88
C ILE A 202 -31.13 18.73 -12.12
N PRO A 203 -31.86 18.39 -13.20
CA PRO A 203 -33.16 18.96 -13.44
C PRO A 203 -34.21 18.43 -12.44
N PRO A 204 -35.35 19.12 -12.26
CA PRO A 204 -36.25 18.85 -11.14
C PRO A 204 -36.82 17.42 -11.13
N PHE A 205 -37.12 16.83 -12.29
CA PHE A 205 -37.69 15.48 -12.41
C PHE A 205 -36.68 14.34 -12.13
N LEU A 206 -35.39 14.66 -12.00
CA LEU A 206 -34.36 13.74 -11.49
C LEU A 206 -33.93 14.09 -10.04
N ALA A 207 -34.60 15.08 -9.42
CA ALA A 207 -34.39 15.53 -8.05
C ALA A 207 -35.66 15.36 -7.20
N TYR A 208 -36.34 16.46 -6.86
CA TYR A 208 -37.51 16.49 -5.95
C TYR A 208 -38.83 16.89 -6.64
N GLU A 209 -38.85 16.87 -7.98
CA GLU A 209 -40.03 17.05 -8.81
C GLU A 209 -40.83 18.33 -8.48
N GLU A 210 -42.16 18.28 -8.60
CA GLU A 210 -43.05 19.43 -8.34
C GLU A 210 -43.22 19.73 -6.86
N LYS A 211 -42.97 18.77 -5.98
CA LYS A 211 -43.17 18.93 -4.54
C LYS A 211 -42.07 19.75 -3.88
N GLY A 212 -40.84 19.69 -4.41
CA GLY A 212 -39.67 20.22 -3.71
C GLY A 212 -39.36 19.41 -2.45
N TYR A 213 -38.50 19.93 -1.58
CA TYR A 213 -38.10 19.25 -0.34
C TYR A 213 -37.84 20.23 0.81
N GLY A 214 -38.59 20.05 1.89
CA GLY A 214 -38.53 20.92 3.07
C GLY A 214 -38.81 22.38 2.72
N THR A 215 -38.12 23.28 3.41
CA THR A 215 -38.20 24.74 3.18
C THR A 215 -37.09 25.26 2.28
N ALA A 216 -36.00 24.49 2.12
CA ALA A 216 -34.80 24.93 1.41
C ALA A 216 -34.86 24.67 -0.10
N ILE A 217 -35.57 23.61 -0.53
CA ILE A 217 -35.67 23.24 -1.94
C ILE A 217 -37.09 23.50 -2.42
N PRO A 218 -37.32 24.53 -3.26
CA PRO A 218 -38.65 24.83 -3.74
C PRO A 218 -39.14 23.83 -4.80
N SER A 219 -40.45 23.89 -5.10
CA SER A 219 -41.07 23.16 -6.20
C SER A 219 -40.33 23.37 -7.53
N GLN A 220 -40.15 22.30 -8.30
CA GLN A 220 -39.52 22.34 -9.63
C GLN A 220 -38.13 23.00 -9.65
N ALA A 221 -37.35 22.83 -8.59
CA ALA A 221 -36.00 23.39 -8.49
C ALA A 221 -34.95 22.55 -9.25
N THR A 222 -34.13 23.22 -10.06
CA THR A 222 -32.88 22.66 -10.59
C THR A 222 -31.79 22.77 -9.53
N LEU A 223 -31.13 21.65 -9.25
CA LEU A 223 -30.08 21.56 -8.24
C LEU A 223 -28.71 21.55 -8.91
N VAL A 224 -27.73 22.15 -8.24
CA VAL A 224 -26.32 22.15 -8.65
C VAL A 224 -25.50 21.62 -7.48
N PHE A 225 -24.83 20.50 -7.70
CA PHE A 225 -23.91 19.91 -6.73
C PHE A 225 -22.48 20.08 -7.23
N GLU A 226 -21.61 20.64 -6.41
CA GLU A 226 -20.17 20.50 -6.58
C GLU A 226 -19.70 19.36 -5.69
N VAL A 227 -19.12 18.31 -6.29
CA VAL A 227 -18.75 17.06 -5.63
C VAL A 227 -17.24 16.87 -5.72
N PHE A 228 -16.61 16.49 -4.61
CA PHE A 228 -15.22 16.05 -4.53
C PHE A 228 -15.15 14.61 -4.05
N MET A 229 -14.62 13.70 -4.87
CA MET A 229 -14.57 12.27 -4.58
C MET A 229 -13.38 11.93 -3.66
N ILE A 230 -13.65 11.31 -2.52
CA ILE A 230 -12.63 10.93 -1.51
C ILE A 230 -12.23 9.46 -1.65
N ASP A 231 -13.20 8.57 -1.82
CA ASP A 231 -12.95 7.13 -1.77
C ASP A 231 -13.95 6.37 -2.65
N LEU A 232 -13.50 5.23 -3.18
CA LEU A 232 -14.24 4.38 -4.09
C LEU A 232 -13.80 2.91 -3.95
N PHE A 233 -14.77 2.02 -3.69
CA PHE A 233 -14.58 0.57 -3.79
C PHE A 233 -15.89 -0.16 -4.10
N ASN A 234 -15.80 -1.39 -4.59
CA ASN A 234 -16.94 -2.31 -4.63
C ASN A 234 -16.86 -3.29 -3.46
N PRO A 235 -17.97 -3.58 -2.76
CA PRO A 235 -17.99 -4.61 -1.70
C PRO A 235 -17.54 -6.00 -2.16
N LYS A 236 -17.57 -6.27 -3.47
CA LYS A 236 -17.10 -7.54 -4.06
C LYS A 236 -15.62 -7.52 -4.45
N ASP A 237 -14.95 -6.38 -4.37
CA ASP A 237 -13.53 -6.28 -4.70
C ASP A 237 -12.69 -7.09 -3.72
N ASP A 238 -11.65 -7.75 -4.22
CA ASP A 238 -10.59 -8.32 -3.39
C ASP A 238 -9.44 -7.31 -3.24
N ILE A 239 -8.35 -7.70 -2.58
CA ILE A 239 -7.13 -6.90 -2.56
C ILE A 239 -6.59 -6.68 -3.98
N ALA A 240 -6.07 -5.49 -4.26
CA ALA A 240 -5.32 -5.24 -5.47
C ALA A 240 -3.83 -5.07 -5.15
N VAL A 241 -2.98 -5.86 -5.78
CA VAL A 241 -1.52 -5.83 -5.59
C VAL A 241 -0.85 -5.39 -6.88
N VAL A 242 -0.08 -4.32 -6.80
CA VAL A 242 0.76 -3.80 -7.89
C VAL A 242 2.21 -3.95 -7.49
N VAL A 243 2.90 -4.89 -8.12
CA VAL A 243 4.34 -5.09 -7.92
C VAL A 243 5.08 -3.90 -8.54
N LYS A 244 5.85 -3.17 -7.73
CA LYS A 244 6.61 -1.99 -8.16
C LYS A 244 8.03 -2.36 -8.57
N GLU A 245 8.67 -3.22 -7.78
CA GLU A 245 10.06 -3.61 -7.98
C GLU A 245 10.24 -5.04 -7.49
N VAL A 246 10.82 -5.90 -8.33
CA VAL A 246 11.24 -7.26 -7.96
C VAL A 246 12.75 -7.34 -8.10
N PRO A 247 13.48 -7.74 -7.04
CA PRO A 247 14.91 -7.95 -7.13
C PRO A 247 15.28 -9.00 -8.17
N LYS A 248 16.46 -8.84 -8.77
CA LYS A 248 16.94 -9.70 -9.88
C LYS A 248 16.98 -11.18 -9.50
N THR A 249 17.23 -11.47 -8.22
CA THR A 249 17.32 -12.81 -7.67
C THR A 249 16.23 -13.01 -6.64
N CYS A 250 15.36 -13.98 -6.90
CA CYS A 250 14.36 -14.45 -5.95
C CYS A 250 14.50 -15.96 -5.80
N THR A 251 15.33 -16.38 -4.84
CA THR A 251 15.61 -17.80 -4.55
C THR A 251 14.46 -18.44 -3.79
N ARG A 252 13.85 -17.69 -2.87
CA ARG A 252 12.75 -18.11 -2.01
C ARG A 252 11.65 -17.06 -2.02
N LYS A 253 10.40 -17.52 -1.96
CA LYS A 253 9.22 -16.68 -1.77
C LYS A 253 8.61 -16.90 -0.40
N THR A 254 7.98 -15.87 0.16
CA THR A 254 7.26 -15.98 1.43
C THR A 254 6.11 -16.98 1.33
N VAL A 255 5.95 -17.77 2.39
CA VAL A 255 4.83 -18.71 2.59
C VAL A 255 4.16 -18.47 3.94
N VAL A 256 3.00 -19.10 4.15
CA VAL A 256 2.29 -19.04 5.43
C VAL A 256 3.17 -19.58 6.55
N GLY A 257 3.24 -18.85 7.66
CA GLY A 257 4.05 -19.17 8.84
C GLY A 257 5.47 -18.60 8.81
N ASP A 258 5.89 -17.93 7.72
CA ASP A 258 7.13 -17.16 7.72
C ASP A 258 7.01 -15.92 8.60
N TYR A 259 8.09 -15.61 9.30
CA TYR A 259 8.28 -14.35 10.00
C TYR A 259 8.97 -13.35 9.07
N ILE A 260 8.31 -12.22 8.79
CA ILE A 260 8.76 -11.21 7.84
C ILE A 260 9.09 -9.90 8.54
N ARG A 261 10.14 -9.23 8.06
CA ARG A 261 10.44 -7.84 8.40
C ARG A 261 10.31 -6.97 7.15
N TYR A 262 9.47 -5.95 7.24
CA TYR A 262 9.24 -5.05 6.11
C TYR A 262 9.01 -3.62 6.58
N HIS A 263 9.33 -2.68 5.71
CA HIS A 263 8.88 -1.31 5.83
C HIS A 263 7.60 -1.09 5.04
N TYR A 264 6.76 -0.19 5.52
CA TYR A 264 5.59 0.30 4.80
C TYR A 264 5.40 1.81 4.95
N ASN A 265 4.69 2.38 3.97
CA ASN A 265 4.02 3.67 4.05
C ASN A 265 2.52 3.48 3.77
N GLY A 266 1.66 3.96 4.66
CA GLY A 266 0.20 3.83 4.61
C GLY A 266 -0.45 5.16 4.23
N THR A 267 -1.26 5.16 3.18
CA THR A 267 -2.00 6.33 2.69
C THR A 267 -3.45 5.97 2.35
N PHE A 268 -4.34 6.95 2.36
CA PHE A 268 -5.68 6.82 1.79
C PHE A 268 -5.64 6.96 0.25
N GLN A 269 -6.77 6.72 -0.43
CA GLN A 269 -6.84 6.83 -1.90
C GLN A 269 -6.63 8.26 -2.41
N ASP A 270 -6.91 9.28 -1.60
CA ASP A 270 -6.65 10.69 -1.91
C ASP A 270 -5.16 11.07 -1.77
N GLY A 271 -4.32 10.15 -1.29
CA GLY A 271 -2.87 10.32 -1.10
C GLY A 271 -2.46 10.84 0.27
N SER A 272 -3.40 11.19 1.14
CA SER A 272 -3.08 11.59 2.51
C SER A 272 -2.52 10.41 3.31
N GLY A 273 -1.39 10.62 4.00
CA GLY A 273 -0.73 9.58 4.80
C GLY A 273 -1.33 9.44 6.19
N PHE A 274 -1.45 8.21 6.69
CA PHE A 274 -1.93 7.93 8.05
C PHE A 274 -0.90 7.23 8.94
N ASP A 275 0.03 6.45 8.38
CA ASP A 275 1.06 5.77 9.17
C ASP A 275 2.26 5.38 8.31
N THR A 276 3.45 5.31 8.91
CA THR A 276 4.66 4.83 8.24
C THR A 276 5.67 4.25 9.21
N SER A 277 6.23 3.10 8.83
CA SER A 277 7.31 2.46 9.61
C SER A 277 8.61 3.28 9.61
N TYR A 278 8.86 4.07 8.56
CA TYR A 278 10.08 4.84 8.43
C TYR A 278 10.20 5.95 9.48
N GLN A 279 9.08 6.53 9.93
CA GLN A 279 9.10 7.53 11.01
C GLN A 279 9.58 6.95 12.35
N ARG A 280 9.44 5.63 12.54
CA ARG A 280 9.86 4.92 13.75
C ARG A 280 11.28 4.38 13.67
N ASN A 281 11.96 4.50 12.51
CA ASN A 281 13.26 3.88 12.25
C ASN A 281 13.31 2.39 12.59
N SER A 282 12.19 1.67 12.43
CA SER A 282 12.09 0.24 12.70
C SER A 282 11.16 -0.44 11.71
N THR A 283 11.44 -1.69 11.40
CA THR A 283 10.58 -2.52 10.55
C THR A 283 9.30 -2.90 11.29
N TYR A 284 8.27 -3.22 10.54
CA TYR A 284 7.13 -3.96 11.06
C TYR A 284 7.40 -5.45 10.89
N ASN A 285 7.21 -6.20 11.97
CA ASN A 285 7.56 -7.61 12.02
C ASN A 285 6.32 -8.43 12.37
N THR A 286 6.04 -9.48 11.62
CA THR A 286 4.85 -10.32 11.84
C THR A 286 4.98 -11.69 11.20
N TYR A 287 4.11 -12.63 11.58
CA TYR A 287 3.98 -13.91 10.88
C TYR A 287 2.93 -13.83 9.77
N ILE A 288 3.30 -14.32 8.59
CA ILE A 288 2.47 -14.24 7.39
C ILE A 288 1.34 -15.26 7.44
N GLY A 289 0.11 -14.81 7.22
CA GLY A 289 -1.05 -15.69 7.02
C GLY A 289 -1.52 -16.37 8.30
N MET A 290 -1.14 -15.84 9.46
CA MET A 290 -1.51 -16.36 10.78
C MET A 290 -2.55 -15.48 11.51
N GLY A 291 -3.05 -14.42 10.86
CA GLY A 291 -4.08 -13.53 11.41
C GLY A 291 -3.57 -12.48 12.39
N TYR A 292 -2.26 -12.21 12.41
CA TYR A 292 -1.67 -11.17 13.29
C TYR A 292 -1.81 -9.75 12.75
N VAL A 293 -2.09 -9.61 11.45
CA VAL A 293 -2.36 -8.32 10.80
C VAL A 293 -3.72 -8.37 10.10
N ILE A 294 -4.19 -7.22 9.62
CA ILE A 294 -5.43 -7.13 8.84
C ILE A 294 -5.41 -8.12 7.67
N GLN A 295 -6.55 -8.75 7.39
CA GLN A 295 -6.66 -9.88 6.45
C GLN A 295 -6.06 -9.58 5.08
N GLY A 296 -6.30 -8.37 4.57
CA GLY A 296 -5.78 -7.94 3.29
C GLY A 296 -4.25 -7.87 3.25
N MET A 297 -3.62 -7.47 4.35
CA MET A 297 -2.17 -7.45 4.46
C MET A 297 -1.59 -8.87 4.57
N ASP A 298 -2.24 -9.73 5.35
CA ASP A 298 -1.87 -11.15 5.49
C ASP A 298 -1.84 -11.89 4.14
N LYS A 299 -2.80 -11.56 3.28
CA LYS A 299 -2.86 -12.07 1.91
C LYS A 299 -1.83 -11.39 1.00
N ALA A 300 -1.64 -10.08 1.14
CA ALA A 300 -0.71 -9.32 0.32
C ALA A 300 0.77 -9.61 0.63
N LEU A 301 1.08 -10.18 1.80
CA LEU A 301 2.44 -10.57 2.19
C LEU A 301 2.86 -11.96 1.69
N GLN A 302 1.98 -12.70 1.02
CA GLN A 302 2.33 -14.02 0.47
C GLN A 302 3.01 -13.89 -0.90
N GLY A 303 3.93 -14.80 -1.20
CA GLY A 303 4.62 -14.87 -2.47
C GLY A 303 5.58 -13.70 -2.75
N LEU A 304 6.07 -13.02 -1.72
CA LEU A 304 7.06 -11.93 -1.79
C LEU A 304 8.48 -12.48 -1.92
N CYS A 305 9.33 -11.76 -2.64
CA CYS A 305 10.78 -11.95 -2.61
C CYS A 305 11.45 -10.98 -1.59
N ILE A 306 12.60 -11.37 -1.05
CA ILE A 306 13.46 -10.46 -0.26
C ILE A 306 13.82 -9.25 -1.13
N GLY A 307 13.68 -8.03 -0.59
CA GLY A 307 13.90 -6.77 -1.31
C GLY A 307 12.76 -6.30 -2.21
N GLU A 308 11.66 -7.05 -2.33
CA GLU A 308 10.54 -6.68 -3.20
C GLU A 308 9.79 -5.45 -2.68
N LYS A 309 9.36 -4.58 -3.61
CA LYS A 309 8.44 -3.48 -3.34
C LYS A 309 7.12 -3.68 -4.06
N ARG A 310 6.01 -3.55 -3.33
CA ARG A 310 4.65 -3.62 -3.91
C ARG A 310 3.75 -2.57 -3.29
N ARG A 311 2.78 -2.10 -4.07
CA ARG A 311 1.65 -1.29 -3.62
C ARG A 311 0.43 -2.18 -3.47
N VAL A 312 -0.20 -2.14 -2.31
CA VAL A 312 -1.35 -2.95 -1.95
C VAL A 312 -2.53 -2.03 -1.67
N ILE A 313 -3.66 -2.27 -2.31
CA ILE A 313 -4.91 -1.51 -2.10
C ILE A 313 -5.90 -2.45 -1.43
N LEU A 314 -6.38 -2.06 -0.25
CA LEU A 314 -7.21 -2.87 0.63
C LEU A 314 -8.60 -2.24 0.76
N PRO A 315 -9.67 -2.89 0.23
CA PRO A 315 -11.02 -2.44 0.51
C PRO A 315 -11.34 -2.62 2.01
N PRO A 316 -12.35 -1.91 2.55
CA PRO A 316 -12.57 -1.86 3.99
C PRO A 316 -12.82 -3.24 4.61
N HIS A 317 -13.55 -4.13 3.92
CA HIS A 317 -13.84 -5.48 4.42
C HIS A 317 -12.60 -6.39 4.50
N MET A 318 -11.48 -6.02 3.86
CA MET A 318 -10.16 -6.66 4.01
C MET A 318 -9.23 -5.88 4.96
N ALA A 319 -9.72 -4.79 5.57
CA ALA A 319 -8.99 -3.90 6.46
C ALA A 319 -9.75 -3.68 7.79
N TYR A 320 -10.21 -2.45 8.09
CA TYR A 320 -10.88 -2.10 9.36
C TYR A 320 -12.42 -2.00 9.26
N GLY A 321 -12.99 -2.41 8.12
CA GLY A 321 -14.43 -2.49 7.90
C GLY A 321 -15.16 -1.14 7.95
N GLU A 322 -16.49 -1.22 8.09
CA GLU A 322 -17.38 -0.04 8.12
C GLU A 322 -17.18 0.84 9.36
N LYS A 323 -16.61 0.29 10.44
CA LYS A 323 -16.39 1.03 11.69
C LYS A 323 -15.08 1.80 11.71
N GLY A 324 -14.08 1.39 10.92
CA GLY A 324 -12.74 1.96 10.99
C GLY A 324 -12.03 1.60 12.30
N THR A 325 -10.99 2.35 12.66
CA THR A 325 -10.28 2.17 13.94
C THR A 325 -9.78 3.49 14.52
N GLY A 326 -10.19 3.76 15.77
CA GLY A 326 -9.87 5.00 16.48
C GLY A 326 -10.27 6.24 15.68
N ASP A 327 -9.52 7.33 15.88
CA ASP A 327 -9.69 8.56 15.11
C ASP A 327 -8.79 8.59 13.86
N LEU A 328 -7.91 7.59 13.70
CA LEU A 328 -6.90 7.55 12.64
C LEU A 328 -7.47 7.03 11.32
N ILE A 329 -8.25 5.95 11.37
CA ILE A 329 -8.80 5.31 10.18
C ILE A 329 -10.33 5.43 10.20
N PRO A 330 -10.91 6.25 9.33
CA PRO A 330 -12.36 6.37 9.24
C PRO A 330 -13.03 5.07 8.79
N GLY A 331 -14.31 4.94 9.10
CA GLY A 331 -15.16 3.86 8.58
C GLY A 331 -15.18 3.79 7.06
N SER A 332 -15.23 2.56 6.54
CA SER A 332 -15.31 2.28 5.10
C SER A 332 -14.18 2.90 4.27
N ALA A 333 -13.02 3.16 4.89
CA ALA A 333 -11.86 3.70 4.20
C ALA A 333 -11.09 2.61 3.44
N VAL A 334 -10.76 2.88 2.18
CA VAL A 334 -9.80 2.08 1.42
C VAL A 334 -8.39 2.50 1.79
N LEU A 335 -7.55 1.51 2.12
CA LEU A 335 -6.17 1.74 2.53
C LEU A 335 -5.20 1.37 1.43
N ILE A 336 -4.15 2.16 1.26
CA ILE A 336 -3.05 1.88 0.34
C ILE A 336 -1.77 1.72 1.15
N PHE A 337 -1.10 0.59 0.98
CA PHE A 337 0.20 0.31 1.58
C PHE A 337 1.27 0.17 0.50
N ASP A 338 2.30 1.00 0.58
CA ASP A 338 3.55 0.80 -0.17
C ASP A 338 4.52 0.01 0.70
N ILE A 339 4.76 -1.25 0.36
CA ILE A 339 5.56 -2.22 1.12
C ILE A 339 6.95 -2.33 0.52
N HIS A 340 7.96 -2.47 1.36
CA HIS A 340 9.34 -2.82 1.03
C HIS A 340 9.84 -3.93 1.96
N VAL A 341 10.06 -5.13 1.41
CA VAL A 341 10.50 -6.30 2.19
C VAL A 341 11.99 -6.22 2.46
N ILE A 342 12.38 -6.38 3.72
CA ILE A 342 13.79 -6.38 4.13
C ILE A 342 14.32 -7.81 4.13
N ASP A 343 13.67 -8.71 4.86
CA ASP A 343 13.93 -10.14 4.85
C ASP A 343 12.77 -10.92 5.48
N PHE A 344 12.87 -12.25 5.45
CA PHE A 344 11.97 -13.16 6.14
C PHE A 344 12.65 -14.50 6.40
N HIS A 345 12.17 -15.21 7.41
CA HIS A 345 12.66 -16.55 7.76
C HIS A 345 11.53 -17.40 8.34
N ASN A 346 11.74 -18.71 8.39
CA ASN A 346 10.94 -19.64 9.15
C ASN A 346 11.73 -20.10 10.39
N PRO A 347 11.10 -20.35 11.54
CA PRO A 347 11.78 -20.98 12.69
C PRO A 347 12.37 -22.37 12.39
N LYS A 348 11.98 -23.00 11.27
CA LYS A 348 12.52 -24.29 10.81
C LYS A 348 13.63 -24.16 9.77
N ASP A 349 13.95 -22.94 9.34
CA ASP A 349 14.99 -22.73 8.32
C ASP A 349 16.37 -23.10 8.88
N LEU A 350 17.18 -23.79 8.09
CA LEU A 350 18.59 -24.05 8.41
C LEU A 350 19.47 -22.97 7.76
N ILE A 351 20.78 -22.98 8.04
CA ILE A 351 21.70 -22.11 7.32
C ILE A 351 21.77 -22.47 5.82
N GLU A 352 21.90 -21.45 4.98
CA GLU A 352 22.17 -21.64 3.54
C GLU A 352 23.65 -21.39 3.27
N ILE A 353 24.36 -22.37 2.70
CA ILE A 353 25.78 -22.25 2.36
C ILE A 353 25.95 -22.25 0.84
N LYS A 354 26.64 -21.24 0.32
CA LYS A 354 27.02 -21.14 -1.09
C LYS A 354 28.51 -20.88 -1.23
N VAL A 355 29.26 -21.88 -1.66
CA VAL A 355 30.70 -21.74 -1.95
C VAL A 355 30.88 -20.83 -3.18
N THR A 356 31.60 -19.72 -3.00
CA THR A 356 31.84 -18.73 -4.06
C THR A 356 33.19 -18.93 -4.74
N SER A 357 34.19 -19.44 -4.01
CA SER A 357 35.50 -19.77 -4.54
C SER A 357 36.12 -20.91 -3.74
N LYS A 358 36.68 -21.91 -4.43
CA LYS A 358 37.37 -23.04 -3.79
C LYS A 358 38.80 -23.17 -4.33
N PRO A 359 39.82 -23.32 -3.46
CA PRO A 359 41.20 -23.51 -3.90
C PRO A 359 41.38 -24.85 -4.61
N LYS A 360 42.39 -24.93 -5.50
CA LYS A 360 42.69 -26.15 -6.29
C LYS A 360 43.07 -27.36 -5.41
N LYS A 361 43.70 -27.12 -4.26
CA LYS A 361 44.04 -28.13 -3.27
C LYS A 361 43.18 -27.89 -2.04
N CYS A 362 42.40 -28.90 -1.67
CA CYS A 362 41.46 -28.86 -0.55
C CYS A 362 41.40 -30.25 0.08
N ASN A 363 42.52 -30.64 0.69
CA ASN A 363 42.69 -31.97 1.27
C ASN A 363 42.28 -32.00 2.75
N LEU A 364 42.24 -30.83 3.39
CA LEU A 364 41.95 -30.67 4.80
C LEU A 364 40.82 -29.66 4.95
N THR A 365 39.73 -30.10 5.56
CA THR A 365 38.56 -29.26 5.85
C THR A 365 38.44 -29.01 7.35
N SER A 366 37.90 -27.86 7.71
CA SER A 366 37.60 -27.51 9.10
C SER A 366 36.50 -28.41 9.69
N GLU A 367 36.69 -28.83 10.93
CA GLU A 367 35.79 -29.70 11.69
C GLU A 367 35.64 -29.17 13.12
N VAL A 368 34.78 -29.79 13.92
CA VAL A 368 34.65 -29.48 15.35
C VAL A 368 36.02 -29.64 16.04
N ASP A 369 36.27 -28.78 17.03
CA ASP A 369 37.52 -28.66 17.78
C ASP A 369 38.71 -28.03 17.04
N ASP A 370 38.63 -27.84 15.72
CA ASP A 370 39.68 -27.17 14.95
C ASP A 370 39.79 -25.69 15.34
N LEU A 371 41.04 -25.21 15.43
CA LEU A 371 41.33 -23.78 15.57
C LEU A 371 41.46 -23.18 14.17
N ILE A 372 40.63 -22.19 13.88
CA ILE A 372 40.61 -21.53 12.58
C ILE A 372 40.86 -20.04 12.72
N GLN A 373 41.52 -19.48 11.71
CA GLN A 373 41.58 -18.04 11.48
C GLN A 373 40.80 -17.72 10.21
N TYR A 374 39.91 -16.73 10.26
CA TYR A 374 39.00 -16.45 9.15
C TYR A 374 38.76 -14.94 8.99
N ARG A 375 38.34 -14.53 7.81
CA ARG A 375 37.83 -13.18 7.51
C ARG A 375 36.33 -13.26 7.29
N TYR A 376 35.61 -12.25 7.74
CA TYR A 376 34.18 -12.14 7.51
C TYR A 376 33.72 -10.72 7.24
N ASN A 377 32.72 -10.59 6.37
CA ASN A 377 31.82 -9.44 6.30
C ASN A 377 30.41 -9.90 6.64
N CYS A 378 29.79 -9.28 7.64
CA CYS A 378 28.42 -9.54 8.05
C CYS A 378 27.54 -8.37 7.67
N SER A 379 26.47 -8.64 6.94
CA SER A 379 25.51 -7.65 6.45
C SER A 379 24.07 -8.15 6.64
N LEU A 380 23.12 -7.24 6.55
CA LEU A 380 21.72 -7.58 6.36
C LEU A 380 21.48 -8.02 4.90
N MET A 381 20.34 -8.66 4.65
CA MET A 381 19.97 -9.11 3.31
C MET A 381 19.79 -7.97 2.29
N ASP A 382 19.61 -6.74 2.74
CA ASP A 382 19.57 -5.54 1.90
C ASP A 382 20.95 -4.95 1.54
N GLY A 383 22.03 -5.56 2.05
CA GLY A 383 23.41 -5.14 1.85
C GLY A 383 23.96 -4.16 2.89
N THR A 384 23.16 -3.76 3.87
CA THR A 384 23.63 -2.93 4.99
C THR A 384 24.71 -3.68 5.77
N LEU A 385 25.96 -3.19 5.70
CA LEU A 385 27.08 -3.78 6.42
C LEU A 385 26.93 -3.54 7.94
N LEU A 386 27.00 -4.61 8.71
CA LEU A 386 26.91 -4.59 10.17
C LEU A 386 28.30 -4.63 10.80
N TYR A 387 29.09 -5.63 10.42
CA TYR A 387 30.43 -5.87 10.96
C TYR A 387 31.37 -6.38 9.87
N SER A 388 32.65 -6.06 10.00
CA SER A 388 33.70 -6.62 9.17
C SER A 388 34.91 -6.95 10.04
N SER A 389 35.54 -8.09 9.80
CA SER A 389 36.80 -8.42 10.44
C SER A 389 37.94 -7.49 10.00
N ASP A 390 37.81 -6.81 8.86
CA ASP A 390 38.84 -5.90 8.35
C ASP A 390 38.96 -4.60 9.17
N HIS A 391 38.02 -4.35 10.08
CA HIS A 391 38.11 -3.26 11.06
C HIS A 391 39.05 -3.55 12.23
N TYR A 392 39.58 -4.77 12.32
CA TYR A 392 40.50 -5.20 13.38
C TYR A 392 41.91 -5.41 12.80
N GLU A 393 42.94 -5.19 13.62
CA GLU A 393 44.34 -5.38 13.19
C GLU A 393 44.64 -6.83 12.80
N ASN A 394 44.04 -7.78 13.52
CA ASN A 394 44.24 -9.20 13.31
C ASN A 394 42.92 -9.88 12.94
N ALA A 395 42.98 -10.81 12.00
CA ALA A 395 41.84 -11.63 11.65
C ALA A 395 41.43 -12.50 12.84
N PRO A 396 40.12 -12.64 13.11
CA PRO A 396 39.60 -13.39 14.25
C PRO A 396 40.02 -14.85 14.20
N ILE A 397 40.28 -15.39 15.38
CA ILE A 397 40.58 -16.80 15.62
C ILE A 397 39.45 -17.38 16.47
N THR A 398 38.96 -18.57 16.12
CA THR A 398 37.96 -19.30 16.91
C THR A 398 38.22 -20.79 16.88
N THR A 399 37.76 -21.49 17.92
CA THR A 399 37.70 -22.96 17.94
C THR A 399 36.29 -23.39 17.58
N LEU A 400 36.14 -24.19 16.54
CA LEU A 400 34.82 -24.64 16.07
C LEU A 400 34.15 -25.56 17.09
N GLY A 401 32.85 -25.37 17.31
CA GLY A 401 32.06 -26.12 18.29
C GLY A 401 32.27 -25.71 19.75
N ALA A 402 33.21 -24.81 20.05
CA ALA A 402 33.47 -24.34 21.42
C ALA A 402 32.51 -23.23 21.91
N ASN A 403 31.39 -23.00 21.19
CA ASN A 403 30.39 -21.97 21.48
C ASN A 403 30.97 -20.55 21.63
N LYS A 404 32.01 -20.21 20.85
CA LYS A 404 32.67 -18.90 20.86
C LYS A 404 32.05 -17.90 19.89
N VAL A 405 31.31 -18.38 18.89
CA VAL A 405 30.58 -17.59 17.90
C VAL A 405 29.12 -18.05 17.84
N ILE A 406 28.26 -17.30 17.16
CA ILE A 406 26.86 -17.71 16.94
C ILE A 406 26.81 -19.06 16.20
N GLU A 407 25.82 -19.88 16.54
CA GLU A 407 25.68 -21.26 16.08
C GLU A 407 25.72 -21.38 14.55
N GLY A 408 24.96 -20.54 13.83
CA GLY A 408 24.93 -20.57 12.37
C GLY A 408 26.24 -20.13 11.71
N LEU A 409 27.05 -19.28 12.36
CA LEU A 409 28.39 -18.95 11.87
C LEU A 409 29.36 -20.10 12.13
N ASP A 410 29.27 -20.75 13.31
CA ASP A 410 30.06 -21.94 13.62
C ASP A 410 29.80 -23.05 12.60
N GLU A 411 28.53 -23.38 12.35
CA GLU A 411 28.13 -24.34 11.32
C GLU A 411 28.57 -23.90 9.92
N GLY A 412 28.42 -22.61 9.59
CA GLY A 412 28.83 -22.04 8.31
C GLY A 412 30.34 -22.11 8.04
N LEU A 413 31.16 -22.15 9.10
CA LEU A 413 32.62 -22.27 9.03
C LEU A 413 33.11 -23.73 9.02
N ARG A 414 32.24 -24.72 9.22
CA ARG A 414 32.61 -26.14 9.11
C ARG A 414 32.75 -26.56 7.65
N GLY A 415 33.64 -27.51 7.38
CA GLY A 415 33.89 -28.05 6.04
C GLY A 415 34.61 -27.08 5.09
N MET A 416 35.20 -25.97 5.58
CA MET A 416 35.97 -25.03 4.75
C MET A 416 37.40 -25.54 4.58
N CYS A 417 37.96 -25.33 3.38
CA CYS A 417 39.40 -25.42 3.16
C CYS A 417 40.08 -24.06 3.25
N VAL A 418 41.35 -24.02 3.64
CA VAL A 418 42.14 -22.78 3.69
C VAL A 418 42.17 -22.12 2.30
N GLY A 419 41.79 -20.84 2.25
CA GLY A 419 41.63 -20.04 1.03
C GLY A 419 40.26 -20.17 0.35
N GLU A 420 39.35 -21.00 0.88
CA GLU A 420 37.96 -21.07 0.40
C GLU A 420 37.18 -19.82 0.80
N LYS A 421 36.35 -19.34 -0.12
CA LYS A 421 35.37 -18.27 0.11
C LYS A 421 33.96 -18.81 -0.07
N ARG A 422 33.05 -18.39 0.80
CA ARG A 422 31.64 -18.77 0.72
C ARG A 422 30.74 -17.68 1.28
N VAL A 423 29.48 -17.73 0.87
CA VAL A 423 28.40 -16.96 1.49
C VAL A 423 27.62 -17.90 2.40
N VAL A 424 27.27 -17.42 3.59
CA VAL A 424 26.42 -18.14 4.55
C VAL A 424 25.26 -17.23 4.97
N ILE A 425 24.03 -17.71 4.78
CA ILE A 425 22.82 -17.04 5.26
C ILE A 425 22.40 -17.70 6.56
N VAL A 426 22.34 -16.91 7.63
CA VAL A 426 22.04 -17.39 8.99
C VAL A 426 20.68 -16.85 9.43
N PRO A 427 19.67 -17.71 9.65
CA PRO A 427 18.40 -17.28 10.21
C PRO A 427 18.57 -16.87 11.68
N PRO A 428 17.70 -16.00 12.23
CA PRO A 428 17.93 -15.39 13.53
C PRO A 428 17.98 -16.39 14.68
N HIS A 429 17.25 -17.51 14.63
CA HIS A 429 17.27 -18.51 15.71
C HIS A 429 18.61 -19.26 15.82
N LEU A 430 19.46 -19.22 14.78
CA LEU A 430 20.86 -19.67 14.79
C LEU A 430 21.85 -18.49 14.92
N GLY A 431 21.33 -17.28 15.12
CA GLY A 431 22.09 -16.03 15.20
C GLY A 431 21.82 -15.28 16.51
N HIS A 432 21.29 -14.06 16.41
CA HIS A 432 21.00 -13.20 17.57
C HIS A 432 19.55 -13.25 18.06
N GLY A 433 18.74 -14.14 17.50
CA GLY A 433 17.36 -14.39 17.92
C GLY A 433 16.40 -13.22 17.72
N GLU A 434 15.26 -13.31 18.41
CA GLU A 434 14.21 -12.28 18.37
C GLU A 434 14.64 -10.96 19.01
N ASN A 435 15.57 -11.00 19.97
CA ASN A 435 16.04 -9.80 20.67
C ASN A 435 17.08 -8.99 19.85
N GLY A 436 17.72 -9.62 18.87
CA GLY A 436 18.84 -8.99 18.15
C GLY A 436 20.06 -8.76 19.05
N ALA A 437 20.96 -7.88 18.62
CA ALA A 437 22.17 -7.52 19.34
C ALA A 437 22.55 -6.05 19.06
N LYS A 438 23.64 -5.56 19.65
CA LYS A 438 24.08 -4.16 19.48
C LYS A 438 24.46 -3.86 18.03
N GLY A 439 23.54 -3.28 17.25
CA GLY A 439 23.72 -3.01 15.82
C GLY A 439 23.09 -4.06 14.92
N VAL A 440 22.56 -5.15 15.48
CA VAL A 440 21.79 -6.16 14.75
C VAL A 440 20.32 -6.04 15.13
N PRO A 441 19.42 -5.73 14.20
CA PRO A 441 18.00 -5.60 14.54
C PRO A 441 17.39 -6.94 14.96
N SER A 442 16.28 -6.89 15.67
CA SER A 442 15.51 -8.06 16.09
C SER A 442 15.15 -8.97 14.91
N SER A 443 15.25 -10.28 15.12
CA SER A 443 14.91 -11.31 14.12
C SER A 443 15.58 -11.13 12.75
N ALA A 444 16.79 -10.57 12.73
CA ALA A 444 17.52 -10.37 11.48
C ALA A 444 18.03 -11.67 10.87
N VAL A 445 17.84 -11.81 9.55
CA VAL A 445 18.58 -12.78 8.75
C VAL A 445 19.93 -12.17 8.41
N LEU A 446 21.01 -12.88 8.73
CA LEU A 446 22.38 -12.39 8.55
C LEU A 446 22.98 -12.98 7.27
N HIS A 447 23.63 -12.13 6.49
CA HIS A 447 24.39 -12.51 5.31
C HIS A 447 25.89 -12.38 5.60
N PHE A 448 26.58 -13.51 5.70
CA PHE A 448 28.02 -13.59 5.90
C PHE A 448 28.75 -13.89 4.60
N GLU A 449 29.77 -13.10 4.28
CA GLU A 449 30.81 -13.46 3.32
C GLU A 449 32.04 -13.91 4.12
N LEU A 450 32.46 -15.16 3.94
CA LEU A 450 33.51 -15.79 4.73
C LEU A 450 34.70 -16.19 3.85
N GLU A 451 35.89 -16.09 4.41
CA GLU A 451 37.14 -16.61 3.86
C GLU A 451 37.94 -17.30 4.96
N LEU A 452 38.29 -18.57 4.77
CA LEU A 452 39.16 -19.28 5.72
C LEU A 452 40.62 -18.94 5.42
N LEU A 453 41.37 -18.46 6.41
CA LEU A 453 42.76 -18.00 6.26
C LEU A 453 43.77 -19.03 6.78
N ASP A 454 43.49 -19.65 7.92
CA ASP A 454 44.33 -20.68 8.53
C ASP A 454 43.48 -21.75 9.20
N LEU A 455 44.02 -22.97 9.27
CA LEU A 455 43.37 -24.14 9.86
C LEU A 455 44.40 -24.99 10.60
N GLN A 456 44.24 -25.10 11.91
CA GLN A 456 45.01 -25.99 12.77
C GLN A 456 44.08 -27.04 13.34
N LYS A 457 44.42 -28.31 13.12
CA LYS A 457 43.58 -29.42 13.56
C LYS A 457 43.48 -29.48 15.08
N GLY A 458 42.25 -29.65 15.55
CA GLY A 458 41.90 -29.69 16.96
C GLY A 458 42.36 -30.94 17.68
N VAL A 459 42.03 -31.03 18.96
CA VAL A 459 42.05 -32.27 19.71
C VAL A 459 40.64 -32.53 20.23
N PRO A 460 40.20 -33.79 20.36
CA PRO A 460 38.86 -34.10 20.85
C PRO A 460 38.58 -33.45 22.20
N ASP A 461 37.29 -33.19 22.47
CA ASP A 461 36.89 -32.54 23.71
C ASP A 461 37.42 -33.24 24.97
N GLY A 462 37.89 -32.42 25.92
CA GLY A 462 38.54 -32.87 27.14
C GLY A 462 39.97 -33.42 26.99
N TYR A 463 40.57 -33.43 25.80
CA TYR A 463 41.98 -33.76 25.62
C TYR A 463 42.84 -32.50 25.51
N MET A 464 44.07 -32.60 26.02
CA MET A 464 45.12 -31.56 25.89
C MET A 464 46.16 -31.94 24.83
N PHE A 465 46.30 -33.24 24.57
CA PHE A 465 47.22 -33.83 23.62
C PHE A 465 46.62 -35.10 23.04
N VAL A 466 46.91 -35.36 21.77
CA VAL A 466 46.57 -36.63 21.10
C VAL A 466 47.76 -37.18 20.33
N TRP A 467 47.85 -38.50 20.29
CA TRP A 467 48.74 -39.23 19.41
C TRP A 467 48.14 -39.29 17.99
N LEU A 468 48.95 -39.00 16.98
CA LEU A 468 48.58 -39.08 15.55
C LEU A 468 48.99 -40.42 14.91
N GLY A 469 49.63 -41.30 15.69
CA GLY A 469 49.98 -42.67 15.35
C GLY A 469 50.02 -43.52 16.63
N ASP A 470 50.81 -44.59 16.61
CA ASP A 470 51.01 -45.42 17.80
C ASP A 470 51.77 -44.64 18.87
N SER A 471 51.26 -44.65 20.11
CA SER A 471 52.00 -44.12 21.24
C SER A 471 53.23 -45.00 21.52
N PRO A 472 54.35 -44.43 22.00
CA PRO A 472 55.48 -45.23 22.44
C PRO A 472 55.05 -46.28 23.47
N ASP A 473 55.44 -47.54 23.22
CA ASP A 473 55.20 -48.67 24.13
C ASP A 473 56.53 -49.39 24.41
N PRO A 474 57.00 -49.43 25.68
CA PRO A 474 56.39 -48.85 26.88
C PRO A 474 56.58 -47.32 26.98
N LEU A 475 55.52 -46.62 27.42
CA LEU A 475 55.48 -45.15 27.45
C LEU A 475 56.44 -44.53 28.48
N PHE A 476 56.48 -45.05 29.70
CA PHE A 476 57.33 -44.49 30.77
C PHE A 476 58.83 -44.49 30.41
N PRO A 477 59.43 -45.60 29.93
CA PRO A 477 60.83 -45.60 29.50
C PRO A 477 61.13 -44.74 28.28
N ALA A 478 60.12 -44.37 27.49
CA ALA A 478 60.27 -43.44 26.39
C ALA A 478 60.29 -41.97 26.86
N MET A 479 59.62 -41.69 27.99
CA MET A 479 59.60 -40.38 28.65
C MET A 479 60.80 -40.12 29.56
N ASP A 480 61.32 -41.16 30.22
CA ASP A 480 62.51 -41.13 31.08
C ASP A 480 63.78 -41.08 30.23
N LEU A 481 64.19 -39.87 29.86
CA LEU A 481 65.26 -39.64 28.87
C LEU A 481 66.63 -40.00 29.42
N ASN A 482 66.83 -39.83 30.73
CA ASN A 482 68.11 -40.08 31.41
C ASN A 482 68.19 -41.49 32.05
N LYS A 483 67.06 -42.21 32.11
CA LYS A 483 66.89 -43.57 32.65
C LYS A 483 67.10 -43.69 34.16
N ASP A 484 66.72 -42.66 34.92
CA ASP A 484 66.82 -42.64 36.38
C ASP A 484 65.53 -43.04 37.11
N LEU A 485 64.51 -43.48 36.37
CA LEU A 485 63.17 -43.85 36.84
C LEU A 485 62.36 -42.69 37.42
N SER A 486 62.66 -41.45 37.04
CA SER A 486 61.98 -40.24 37.48
C SER A 486 61.86 -39.23 36.32
N VAL A 487 60.63 -38.88 35.94
CA VAL A 487 60.42 -37.90 34.86
C VAL A 487 60.04 -36.54 35.46
N PRO A 488 60.97 -35.57 35.63
CA PRO A 488 60.63 -34.21 36.02
C PRO A 488 59.96 -33.44 34.88
N LEU A 489 59.42 -32.25 35.17
CA LEU A 489 58.72 -31.41 34.18
C LEU A 489 59.59 -31.13 32.95
N GLU A 490 60.89 -30.94 33.11
CA GLU A 490 61.82 -30.67 32.01
C GLU A 490 61.91 -31.85 31.04
N GLU A 491 61.99 -33.09 31.55
CA GLU A 491 62.02 -34.30 30.72
C GLU A 491 60.67 -34.55 30.05
N PHE A 492 59.58 -34.39 30.80
CA PHE A 492 58.22 -34.50 30.25
C PHE A 492 57.99 -33.49 29.12
N THR A 493 58.43 -32.25 29.32
CA THR A 493 58.33 -31.17 28.33
C THR A 493 59.16 -31.48 27.09
N ALA A 494 60.41 -31.92 27.27
CA ALA A 494 61.28 -32.31 26.16
C ALA A 494 60.66 -33.47 25.36
N PHE A 495 60.10 -34.46 26.04
CA PHE A 495 59.41 -35.59 25.41
C PHE A 495 58.21 -35.14 24.59
N ILE A 496 57.26 -34.39 25.17
CA ILE A 496 56.05 -33.95 24.44
C ILE A 496 56.40 -33.05 23.26
N ASN A 497 57.35 -32.12 23.43
CA ASN A 497 57.80 -31.27 22.34
C ASN A 497 58.44 -32.07 21.20
N LEU A 498 59.16 -33.15 21.51
CA LEU A 498 59.71 -34.04 20.49
C LEU A 498 58.57 -34.72 19.68
N GLN A 499 57.53 -35.21 20.35
CA GLN A 499 56.40 -35.86 19.66
C GLN A 499 55.64 -34.88 18.75
N VAL A 500 55.49 -33.63 19.17
CA VAL A 500 54.87 -32.58 18.34
C VAL A 500 55.78 -32.23 17.16
N ALA A 501 57.09 -32.11 17.37
CA ALA A 501 58.06 -31.78 16.32
C ALA A 501 58.19 -32.90 15.26
N GLU A 502 58.10 -34.16 15.67
CA GLU A 502 58.12 -35.33 14.78
C GLU A 502 56.78 -35.57 14.08
N GLY A 503 55.72 -34.86 14.49
CA GLY A 503 54.37 -35.03 13.95
C GLY A 503 53.65 -36.30 14.41
N THR A 504 54.17 -36.97 15.45
CA THR A 504 53.56 -38.15 16.08
C THR A 504 52.52 -37.76 17.14
N GLY A 505 52.53 -36.52 17.59
CA GLY A 505 51.61 -35.97 18.58
C GLY A 505 51.13 -34.57 18.24
N ARG A 506 50.01 -34.17 18.84
CA ARG A 506 49.44 -32.82 18.68
C ARG A 506 48.89 -32.29 19.99
N LEU A 507 49.34 -31.10 20.37
CA LEU A 507 48.77 -30.32 21.47
C LEU A 507 47.49 -29.61 21.03
N ARG A 508 46.61 -29.31 21.99
CA ARG A 508 45.42 -28.50 21.77
C ARG A 508 45.83 -27.13 21.19
N PRO A 509 45.36 -26.77 19.98
CA PRO A 509 45.73 -25.51 19.38
C PRO A 509 45.08 -24.31 20.10
N GLY A 510 45.72 -23.15 20.05
CA GLY A 510 45.17 -21.87 20.54
C GLY A 510 45.41 -21.60 22.03
N MET A 511 46.21 -22.43 22.70
CA MET A 511 46.66 -22.22 24.07
C MET A 511 48.19 -22.21 24.11
N ASP A 512 48.75 -21.69 25.21
CA ASP A 512 50.19 -21.71 25.45
C ASP A 512 50.70 -23.15 25.59
N ALA A 513 51.69 -23.53 24.77
CA ALA A 513 52.18 -24.90 24.72
C ALA A 513 52.83 -25.33 26.05
N ASP A 514 53.65 -24.46 26.65
CA ASP A 514 54.29 -24.74 27.93
C ASP A 514 53.26 -24.87 29.06
N GLY A 515 52.24 -24.02 29.06
CA GLY A 515 51.09 -24.12 29.95
C GLY A 515 50.35 -25.45 29.83
N ILE A 516 50.01 -25.88 28.61
CA ILE A 516 49.34 -27.17 28.38
C ILE A 516 50.20 -28.33 28.87
N ILE A 517 51.49 -28.34 28.54
CA ILE A 517 52.43 -29.39 28.95
C ILE A 517 52.53 -29.45 30.48
N LYS A 518 52.60 -28.28 31.14
CA LYS A 518 52.61 -28.20 32.60
C LYS A 518 51.33 -28.73 33.22
N ASP A 519 50.16 -28.42 32.65
CA ASP A 519 48.88 -28.95 33.12
C ASP A 519 48.80 -30.47 32.91
N MET A 520 49.29 -30.97 31.78
CA MET A 520 49.42 -32.42 31.52
C MET A 520 50.33 -33.09 32.56
N PHE A 521 51.47 -32.47 32.87
CA PHE A 521 52.41 -32.95 33.88
C PHE A 521 51.77 -33.02 35.27
N ASN A 522 51.14 -31.93 35.71
CA ASN A 522 50.48 -31.85 37.02
C ASN A 522 49.34 -32.88 37.16
N ASN A 523 48.67 -33.24 36.06
CA ASN A 523 47.64 -34.27 36.09
C ASN A 523 48.21 -35.69 36.28
N GLN A 524 49.48 -35.90 35.92
CA GLN A 524 50.18 -37.18 36.10
C GLN A 524 50.96 -37.22 37.42
N ASP A 525 51.48 -36.09 37.91
CA ASP A 525 52.12 -35.93 39.24
C ASP A 525 51.06 -35.94 40.37
N ARG A 526 50.54 -37.13 40.67
CA ARG A 526 49.42 -37.32 41.61
C ARG A 526 49.78 -37.03 43.06
N ASN A 527 51.05 -37.20 43.43
CA ASN A 527 51.53 -36.96 44.79
C ASN A 527 52.07 -35.53 44.98
N THR A 528 52.17 -34.75 43.88
CA THR A 528 52.62 -33.36 43.83
C THR A 528 54.07 -33.16 44.28
N ASP A 529 54.94 -34.14 44.02
CA ASP A 529 56.36 -34.11 44.40
C ASP A 529 57.29 -33.58 43.29
N GLY A 530 56.71 -33.18 42.14
CA GLY A 530 57.42 -32.54 41.04
C GLY A 530 58.09 -33.51 40.08
N LYS A 531 57.73 -34.80 40.11
CA LYS A 531 58.19 -35.83 39.17
C LYS A 531 57.08 -36.85 38.92
N ILE A 532 57.15 -37.53 37.78
CA ILE A 532 56.27 -38.66 37.45
C ILE A 532 57.08 -39.94 37.60
N VAL A 533 56.55 -40.91 38.35
CA VAL A 533 57.09 -42.29 38.40
C VAL A 533 56.18 -43.27 37.66
N ALA A 534 56.69 -44.48 37.38
CA ALA A 534 56.00 -45.47 36.54
C ALA A 534 54.63 -45.87 37.10
N GLU A 535 54.45 -45.84 38.42
CA GLU A 535 53.19 -46.16 39.09
C GLU A 535 52.13 -45.04 38.98
N GLU A 536 52.54 -43.81 38.66
CA GLU A 536 51.64 -42.66 38.55
C GLU A 536 51.09 -42.47 37.14
N LEU A 537 51.89 -42.86 36.13
CA LEU A 537 51.54 -42.70 34.73
C LEU A 537 50.30 -43.52 34.38
N LYS A 538 49.23 -42.81 33.99
CA LYS A 538 48.00 -43.44 33.51
C LYS A 538 47.40 -42.64 32.36
N LEU A 539 47.15 -43.31 31.24
CA LEU A 539 46.54 -42.66 30.09
C LEU A 539 45.04 -42.45 30.35
N LYS A 540 44.49 -41.33 29.89
CA LYS A 540 43.06 -41.01 30.05
C LYS A 540 42.14 -42.11 29.49
N VAL A 541 42.54 -42.78 28.41
CA VAL A 541 41.79 -43.91 27.82
C VAL A 541 41.71 -45.10 28.79
N GLU A 542 42.79 -45.35 29.54
CA GLU A 542 42.83 -46.39 30.57
C GLU A 542 42.01 -45.98 31.80
N GLU A 543 42.06 -44.69 32.18
CA GLU A 543 41.19 -44.14 33.24
C GLU A 543 39.70 -44.24 32.90
N ASP A 544 39.32 -43.88 31.67
CA ASP A 544 37.93 -43.97 31.21
C ASP A 544 37.46 -45.43 31.11
N SER A 545 38.33 -46.35 30.66
CA SER A 545 38.05 -47.81 30.68
C SER A 545 37.84 -48.32 32.11
N ASP A 546 38.66 -47.91 33.06
CA ASP A 546 38.53 -48.34 34.45
C ASP A 546 37.29 -47.74 35.13
N ARG A 547 36.96 -46.48 34.83
CA ARG A 547 35.73 -45.84 35.30
C ARG A 547 34.49 -46.54 34.75
N ALA A 548 34.48 -46.87 33.45
CA ALA A 548 33.38 -47.62 32.84
C ALA A 548 33.19 -49.01 33.48
N ARG A 549 34.28 -49.73 33.77
CA ARG A 549 34.22 -51.02 34.50
C ARG A 549 33.72 -50.88 35.94
N HIS A 550 33.93 -49.73 36.59
CA HIS A 550 33.44 -49.46 37.94
C HIS A 550 31.99 -48.99 37.99
N GLU A 551 31.46 -48.37 36.93
CA GLU A 551 30.06 -47.98 36.84
C GLU A 551 29.13 -49.14 36.41
N GLU A 552 29.68 -50.21 35.83
CA GLU A 552 28.96 -51.44 35.47
C GLU A 552 28.89 -52.51 36.60
N LEU A 553 29.55 -52.28 37.74
CA LEU A 553 29.54 -53.13 38.95
C LEU A 553 28.69 -52.50 40.05
#